data_AF-A0A7K2QFW7-F1
#
_entry.id   AF-A0A7K2QFW7-F1
#
_cell.length_a   1.000
_cell.length_b   1.000
_cell.length_c   1.000
_cell.angle_alpha   90.00
_cell.angle_beta   90.00
_cell.angle_gamma   90.00
#
_symmetry.space_group_name_H-M   'P 1'
#
loop_
_entity.id
_entity.type
_entity.pdbx_description
1 polymer ?
#
loop_
_entity_poly.entity_id
_entity_poly.type
_entity_poly.pdbx_seq_one_letter_code
_entity_poly.pdbx_strand_id
1 'polypeptide(L)' 'MASTVIAGGGTAGLALALALGARGHRVRVLERGGPPPQGPLVKSAGLWERPGVPQAGHDHILNAL' A
#
# COMPACT_ATOMS: atom_id res chain seq x y z
N MET A 1 -16.87 16.32 9.30
CA MET A 1 -16.11 15.10 9.69
C MET A 1 -16.96 13.89 9.29
N ALA A 2 -16.43 12.95 8.51
CA ALA A 2 -17.19 11.78 8.03
C ALA A 2 -16.39 10.48 8.23
N SER A 3 -17.10 9.36 8.29
CA SER A 3 -16.51 8.02 8.32
C SER A 3 -16.50 7.43 6.90
N THR A 4 -15.32 7.10 6.39
CA THR A 4 -15.13 6.60 5.03
C THR A 4 -14.48 5.23 5.04
N VAL A 5 -15.00 4.31 4.24
CA VAL A 5 -14.37 3.01 3.97
C VAL A 5 -13.80 3.02 2.56
N ILE A 6 -12.54 2.61 2.42
CA ILE A 6 -11.84 2.46 1.14
C ILE A 6 -11.53 0.99 0.93
N ALA A 7 -11.98 0.43 -0.19
CA ALA A 7 -11.62 -0.92 -0.62
C ALA A 7 -10.38 -0.84 -1.52
N GLY A 8 -9.27 -1.40 -1.05
CA GLY A 8 -7.96 -1.39 -1.71
C GLY A 8 -6.94 -0.50 -1.00
N GLY A 9 -5.85 -1.12 -0.53
CA GLY A 9 -4.65 -0.51 0.04
C GLY A 9 -3.52 -0.35 -0.98
N GLY A 10 -3.84 -0.26 -2.27
CA GLY A 10 -2.88 0.14 -3.31
C GLY A 10 -2.58 1.64 -3.28
N THR A 11 -1.74 2.10 -4.20
CA THR A 11 -1.27 3.50 -4.27
C THR A 11 -2.41 4.52 -4.26
N ALA A 12 -3.43 4.32 -5.10
CA ALA A 12 -4.57 5.24 -5.17
C ALA A 12 -5.41 5.25 -3.87
N GLY A 13 -5.68 4.07 -3.29
CA GLY A 13 -6.46 3.96 -2.07
C GLY A 13 -5.76 4.57 -0.86
N LEU A 14 -4.45 4.35 -0.71
CA LEU A 14 -3.65 4.97 0.36
C LEU A 14 -3.51 6.49 0.16
N ALA A 15 -3.29 6.96 -1.07
CA ALA A 15 -3.24 8.39 -1.36
C ALA A 15 -4.57 9.09 -0.99
N LEU A 16 -5.70 8.48 -1.34
CA LEU A 16 -7.02 8.98 -0.95
C LEU A 16 -7.22 8.94 0.57
N ALA A 17 -6.80 7.87 1.24
CA ALA A 17 -6.89 7.75 2.69
C ALA A 17 -6.13 8.87 3.41
N LEU A 18 -4.91 9.16 2.96
CA LEU A 18 -4.10 10.26 3.48
C LEU A 18 -4.76 11.62 3.22
N ALA A 19 -5.25 11.85 2.00
CA ALA A 19 -5.91 13.11 1.64
C ALA A 19 -7.21 13.38 2.42
N LEU A 20 -7.97 12.33 2.77
CA LEU A 20 -9.16 12.43 3.60
C LEU A 20 -8.81 12.55 5.09
N GLY A 21 -7.82 11.79 5.57
CA GLY A 21 -7.33 11.88 6.94
C GLY A 21 -6.78 13.27 7.27
N ALA A 22 -6.02 13.87 6.35
CA ALA A 22 -5.51 15.24 6.48
C ALA A 22 -6.63 16.30 6.58
N ARG A 23 -7.83 16.02 6.07
CA ARG A 23 -9.03 16.86 6.21
C ARG A 23 -9.88 16.51 7.44
N GLY A 24 -9.39 15.64 8.31
CA GLY A 24 -10.04 15.23 9.56
C GLY A 24 -11.09 14.13 9.40
N HIS A 25 -11.17 13.43 8.27
CA HIS A 25 -12.09 12.30 8.14
C HIS A 25 -11.56 11.04 8.84
N ARG A 26 -12.46 10.21 9.38
CA ARG A 26 -12.10 8.89 9.92
C ARG A 26 -12.11 7.89 8.78
N VAL A 27 -10.95 7.40 8.38
CA VAL A 27 -10.82 6.48 7.24
C VAL A 27 -10.48 5.06 7.71
N ARG A 28 -11.18 4.07 7.15
CA ARG A 28 -10.84 2.65 7.27
C ARG A 28 -10.50 2.10 5.88
N VAL A 29 -9.30 1.55 5.73
CA VAL A 29 -8.87 0.87 4.50
C VAL A 29 -9.01 -0.63 4.69
N LEU A 30 -9.61 -1.30 3.70
CA LEU A 30 -9.69 -2.75 3.62
C LEU A 30 -8.85 -3.22 2.44
N GLU A 31 -7.78 -3.97 2.70
CA GLU A 31 -6.91 -4.55 1.67
C GLU A 31 -7.00 -6.08 1.74
N ARG A 32 -7.04 -6.71 0.56
CA ARG A 32 -7.07 -8.17 0.45
C ARG A 32 -5.70 -8.78 0.79
N GLY A 33 -4.61 -8.10 0.42
CA GLY A 33 -3.26 -8.50 0.75
C GLY A 33 -3.00 -8.49 2.25
N GLY A 34 -2.29 -9.52 2.73
CA GLY A 34 -1.82 -9.55 4.11
C GLY A 34 -0.74 -8.49 4.36
N PRO A 35 -0.48 -8.13 5.64
CA PRO A 35 0.60 -7.22 5.99
C PRO A 35 1.97 -7.77 5.58
N PRO A 36 3.00 -6.90 5.43
CA PRO A 36 4.36 -7.37 5.21
C PRO A 36 4.83 -8.25 6.39
N PRO A 37 5.73 -9.23 6.16
CA PRO A 37 6.38 -9.97 7.22
C PRO A 37 7.04 -9.03 8.25
N GLN A 38 7.10 -9.45 9.51
CA GLN A 38 7.83 -8.68 10.52
C GLN A 38 9.34 -8.72 10.26
N GLY A 39 10.04 -7.63 10.59
CA GLY A 39 11.50 -7.54 10.50
C GLY A 39 12.02 -6.28 9.80
N PRO A 40 13.34 -6.22 9.50
CA PRO A 40 13.94 -5.08 8.81
C PRO A 40 13.30 -4.80 7.46
N LEU A 41 12.98 -3.53 7.18
CA LEU A 41 12.18 -3.08 6.04
C LEU A 41 12.59 -3.70 4.70
N VAL A 42 13.89 -3.67 4.37
CA VAL A 42 14.38 -4.18 3.09
C VAL A 42 14.12 -5.69 2.95
N LYS A 43 14.37 -6.44 4.03
CA LYS A 43 14.18 -7.90 4.04
C LYS A 43 12.69 -8.26 4.03
N SER A 44 11.87 -7.56 4.81
CA SER A 44 10.43 -7.82 4.85
C SER A 44 9.75 -7.46 3.53
N ALA A 45 10.15 -6.38 2.87
CA ALA A 45 9.64 -6.00 1.56
C ALA A 45 9.93 -7.08 0.49
N GLY A 46 11.17 -7.61 0.46
CA GLY A 46 11.56 -8.64 -0.51
C GLY A 46 10.91 -10.01 -0.28
N LEU A 47 10.42 -10.30 0.93
CA LEU A 47 9.74 -11.55 1.27
C LEU A 47 8.20 -11.42 1.28
N TRP A 48 7.67 -10.25 0.90
CA TRP A 48 6.24 -10.01 0.99
C TRP A 48 5.51 -10.55 -0.24
N GLU A 49 4.79 -11.65 -0.04
CA GLU A 49 3.94 -12.26 -1.08
C GLU A 49 2.73 -11.39 -1.41
N ARG A 50 2.70 -10.86 -2.64
CA ARG A 50 1.63 -9.96 -3.13
C ARG A 50 1.12 -10.39 -4.50
N PRO A 51 0.29 -11.45 -4.61
CA PRO A 51 -0.17 -11.98 -5.89
C PRO A 51 -0.92 -10.96 -6.78
N GLY A 52 -1.58 -9.97 -6.16
CA GLY A 52 -2.29 -8.91 -6.88
C GLY A 52 -1.39 -7.79 -7.43
N VAL A 53 -0.09 -7.80 -7.12
CA VAL A 53 0.88 -6.77 -7.52
C VAL A 53 2.18 -7.46 -7.96
N PRO A 54 2.17 -8.20 -9.08
CA PRO A 54 3.33 -8.98 -9.54
C PRO A 54 4.57 -8.11 -9.78
N GLN A 55 4.38 -6.83 -10.11
CA GLN A 55 5.49 -5.88 -10.29
C GLN A 55 6.18 -5.47 -8.99
N ALA A 56 5.68 -5.86 -7.82
CA ALA A 56 6.27 -5.47 -6.53
C ALA A 56 7.66 -6.07 -6.29
N GLY A 57 7.98 -7.20 -6.92
CA GLY A 57 9.30 -7.83 -6.87
C GLY A 57 10.20 -7.48 -8.05
N HIS A 58 9.77 -6.59 -8.96
CA HIS A 58 10.61 -6.16 -10.08
C HIS A 58 11.57 -5.08 -9.64
N ASP A 59 12.77 -5.09 -10.20
CA ASP A 59 13.72 -4.01 -10.04
C ASP A 59 13.13 -2.72 -10.61
N HIS A 60 13.07 -1.67 -9.79
CA HIS A 60 12.67 -0.33 -10.20
C HIS A 60 13.87 0.48 -10.73
N ILE A 61 14.73 -0.18 -11.50
CA ILE A 61 15.88 0.45 -12.15
C ILE A 61 15.42 1.01 -13.50
N LEU A 62 15.55 2.32 -13.67
CA LEU A 62 15.41 2.96 -14.98
C LEU A 62 16.74 2.84 -15.73
N ASN A 63 16.88 1.80 -16.55
CA ASN A 63 17.95 1.71 -17.55
C ASN A 63 17.55 2.50 -18.79
N ALA A 64 17.72 3.82 -18.75
CA ALA A 64 17.70 4.65 -19.95
C ALA A 64 19.15 4.76 -20.46
N LEU A 65 19.50 3.90 -21.41
CA LEU A 65 20.67 4.08 -22.28
C LEU A 65 20.24 4.81 -23.54
#